data_AF-A0A958INQ3-F1
#
_entry.id   AF-A0A958INQ3-F1
#
_cell.length_a   1.000
_cell.length_b   1.000
_cell.length_c   1.000
_cell.angle_alpha   90.00
_cell.angle_beta   90.00
_cell.angle_gamma   90.00
#
_symmetry.space_group_name_H-M   'P 1'
#
loop_
_entity.id
_entity.type
_entity.pdbx_description
1 polymer ?
#
loop_
_entity_poly.entity_id
_entity_poly.type
_entity_poly.pdbx_seq_one_letter_code
_entity_poly.pdbx_strand_id
1 'polypeptide(L)'
;PNQYTKYYSEEYMANPDIAFHNMKTTRAAHSLYFQMLAEIGLLGFLGFMSIIGYTLFQLNRSRKWWKGRDQELTNFATGCMLAIIAYLSTSIFLSFAYQRYCWMIIAIGGATVQLLNMHREEVENEELQKARRGENPGMPVEPEMVGQR
;
A
#
# COMPACT_ATOMS: atom_id res chain seq x y z
N PRO A 1 25.65 -38.43 32.58
CA PRO A 1 25.51 -38.46 31.10
C PRO A 1 25.39 -39.92 30.60
N ASN A 2 24.60 -40.16 29.55
CA ASN A 2 24.52 -41.43 28.80
C ASN A 2 23.54 -42.53 29.27
N GLN A 3 22.26 -42.21 29.53
CA GLN A 3 21.20 -43.21 29.81
C GLN A 3 20.01 -43.16 28.83
N TYR A 4 20.27 -43.04 27.53
CA TYR A 4 19.25 -43.35 26.52
C TYR A 4 19.79 -44.44 25.61
N THR A 5 19.14 -45.61 25.66
CA THR A 5 19.50 -46.83 24.92
C THR A 5 19.29 -46.62 23.43
N LYS A 6 20.40 -46.50 22.70
CA LYS A 6 20.51 -46.33 21.24
C LYS A 6 19.78 -47.41 20.40
N TYR A 7 19.45 -48.55 21.01
CA TYR A 7 18.93 -49.72 20.31
C TYR A 7 17.43 -49.66 20.02
N TYR A 8 16.64 -48.90 20.79
CA TYR A 8 15.18 -48.83 20.62
C TYR A 8 14.71 -47.71 19.69
N SER A 9 15.54 -46.71 19.39
CA SER A 9 15.14 -45.55 18.57
C SER A 9 15.28 -45.80 17.06
N GLU A 10 16.26 -46.60 16.63
CA GLU A 10 16.53 -46.84 15.20
C GLU A 10 15.39 -47.63 14.53
N GLU A 11 14.87 -48.67 15.20
CA GLU A 11 13.85 -49.56 14.64
C GLU A 11 12.47 -48.87 14.53
N TYR A 12 12.15 -47.97 15.45
CA TYR A 12 10.95 -47.12 15.38
C TYR A 12 11.05 -46.02 14.31
N MET A 13 12.26 -45.51 14.04
CA MET A 13 12.49 -44.48 13.02
C MET A 13 12.63 -45.04 11.60
N ALA A 14 12.96 -46.33 11.45
CA ALA A 14 13.07 -47.02 10.17
C ALA A 14 11.74 -47.60 9.65
N ASN A 15 10.72 -47.73 10.51
CA ASN A 15 9.45 -48.32 10.14
C ASN A 15 8.49 -47.27 9.53
N PRO A 16 8.15 -47.33 8.23
CA PRO A 16 7.42 -46.28 7.52
C PRO A 16 5.99 -46.05 8.02
N ASP A 17 5.41 -46.99 8.79
CA ASP A 17 4.08 -46.85 9.40
C ASP A 17 4.07 -46.05 10.71
N ILE A 18 5.21 -45.99 11.42
CA ILE A 18 5.36 -45.36 12.74
C ILE A 18 6.28 -44.15 12.73
N ALA A 19 7.22 -44.11 11.78
CA ALA A 19 8.07 -42.98 11.50
C ALA A 19 7.22 -41.87 10.89
N PHE A 20 6.48 -41.15 11.75
CA PHE A 20 5.90 -39.86 11.44
C PHE A 20 7.00 -38.82 11.27
N HIS A 21 7.87 -39.01 10.29
CA HIS A 21 8.60 -37.91 9.69
C HIS A 21 7.65 -37.13 8.79
N ASN A 22 6.55 -36.66 9.39
CA ASN A 22 5.92 -35.45 8.93
C ASN A 22 6.95 -34.35 9.21
N MET A 23 7.85 -34.12 8.25
CA MET A 23 8.34 -32.77 7.98
C MET A 23 7.16 -31.90 7.51
N LYS A 24 6.06 -31.85 8.26
CA LYS A 24 5.32 -30.61 8.44
C LYS A 24 6.10 -29.82 9.47
N THR A 25 7.38 -29.52 9.16
CA THR A 25 7.82 -28.18 9.53
C THR A 25 6.85 -27.33 8.75
N THR A 26 5.86 -26.84 9.48
CA THR A 26 4.89 -25.88 9.02
C THR A 26 5.70 -24.62 8.73
N ARG A 27 6.48 -24.65 7.64
CA ARG A 27 6.63 -23.51 6.75
C ARG A 27 5.28 -23.34 6.07
N ALA A 28 4.21 -23.19 6.87
CA ALA A 28 3.06 -22.46 6.40
C ALA A 28 3.66 -21.15 5.92
N ALA A 29 3.56 -20.89 4.62
CA ALA A 29 3.93 -19.62 4.06
C ALA A 29 3.21 -18.57 4.93
N HIS A 30 3.96 -17.90 5.81
CA HIS A 30 3.47 -16.89 6.75
C HIS A 30 3.19 -15.59 5.96
N SER A 31 2.44 -15.71 4.87
CA SER A 31 2.06 -14.62 3.99
C SER A 31 0.61 -14.30 4.23
N LEU A 32 0.36 -13.06 4.65
CA LEU A 32 -0.94 -12.50 5.02
C LEU A 32 -2.01 -12.74 3.94
N TYR A 33 -1.59 -12.78 2.68
CA TYR A 33 -2.44 -13.09 1.52
C TYR A 33 -3.04 -14.50 1.58
N PHE A 34 -2.25 -15.53 1.93
CA PHE A 34 -2.72 -16.91 1.96
C PHE A 34 -3.61 -17.17 3.17
N GLN A 35 -3.28 -16.56 4.31
CA GLN A 35 -4.12 -16.61 5.52
C GLN A 35 -5.47 -15.93 5.29
N MET A 36 -5.49 -14.75 4.68
CA MET A 36 -6.74 -14.02 4.38
C MET A 36 -7.62 -14.78 3.37
N LEU A 37 -7.01 -15.43 2.38
CA LEU A 37 -7.70 -16.29 1.41
C LEU A 37 -8.29 -17.55 2.09
N ALA A 38 -7.62 -18.07 3.12
CA ALA A 38 -8.10 -19.22 3.89
C ALA A 38 -9.19 -18.86 4.91
N GLU A 39 -9.12 -17.68 5.53
CA GLU A 39 -10.08 -17.25 6.58
C GLU A 39 -11.35 -16.61 6.02
N ILE A 40 -11.23 -15.73 5.03
CA ILE A 40 -12.34 -14.90 4.50
C ILE A 40 -12.71 -15.28 3.06
N GLY A 41 -11.95 -16.21 2.47
CA GLY A 41 -12.11 -16.60 1.07
C GLY A 41 -11.65 -15.51 0.09
N LEU A 42 -11.79 -15.82 -1.20
CA LEU A 42 -11.48 -14.90 -2.30
C LEU A 42 -12.31 -13.60 -2.21
N LEU A 43 -13.54 -13.66 -1.68
CA LEU A 43 -14.45 -12.52 -1.57
C LEU A 43 -13.92 -11.42 -0.64
N GLY A 44 -13.52 -11.79 0.59
CA GLY A 44 -12.95 -10.83 1.54
C GLY A 44 -11.64 -10.22 1.04
N PHE A 45 -10.81 -11.05 0.39
CA PHE A 45 -9.57 -10.60 -0.24
C PHE A 45 -9.82 -9.58 -1.36
N LEU A 46 -10.78 -9.83 -2.25
CA LEU A 46 -11.16 -8.90 -3.31
C LEU A 46 -11.71 -7.59 -2.74
N GLY A 47 -12.52 -7.64 -1.68
CA GLY A 47 -12.99 -6.44 -0.98
C GLY A 47 -11.83 -5.59 -0.46
N PHE A 48 -10.87 -6.20 0.24
CA PHE A 48 -9.69 -5.51 0.73
C PHE A 48 -8.84 -4.90 -0.40
N MET A 49 -8.57 -5.70 -1.44
CA MET A 49 -7.80 -5.24 -2.61
C MET A 49 -8.52 -4.10 -3.35
N SER A 50 -9.85 -4.11 -3.39
CA SER A 50 -10.66 -3.05 -4.00
C SER A 50 -10.48 -1.70 -3.29
N ILE A 51 -10.41 -1.70 -1.96
CA ILE A 51 -10.23 -0.48 -1.16
C ILE A 51 -8.84 0.12 -1.43
N ILE A 52 -7.80 -0.72 -1.44
CA ILE A 52 -6.44 -0.28 -1.71
C ILE A 52 -6.31 0.22 -3.15
N GLY A 53 -6.84 -0.53 -4.11
CA GLY A 53 -6.87 -0.16 -5.52
C GLY A 53 -7.59 1.17 -5.74
N TYR A 54 -8.72 1.39 -5.07
CA TYR A 54 -9.48 2.65 -5.14
C TYR A 54 -8.67 3.82 -4.58
N THR A 55 -7.99 3.64 -3.45
CA THR A 55 -7.14 4.67 -2.84
C THR A 55 -5.99 5.05 -3.77
N LEU A 56 -5.30 4.06 -4.35
CA LEU A 56 -4.23 4.29 -5.34
C LEU A 56 -4.75 4.96 -6.60
N PHE A 57 -5.94 4.58 -7.08
CA PHE A 57 -6.56 5.20 -8.25
C PHE A 57 -6.85 6.68 -8.02
N GLN A 58 -7.43 7.03 -6.86
CA GLN A 58 -7.72 8.40 -6.46
C GLN A 58 -6.43 9.25 -6.35
N LEU A 59 -5.36 8.70 -5.74
CA LEU A 59 -4.07 9.38 -5.69
C LEU A 59 -3.49 9.60 -7.09
N ASN A 60 -3.52 8.59 -7.96
CA ASN A 60 -2.98 8.70 -9.30
C ASN A 60 -3.74 9.73 -10.16
N ARG A 61 -5.07 9.75 -10.02
CA ARG A 61 -5.92 10.73 -10.70
C ARG A 61 -5.59 12.16 -10.25
N SER A 62 -5.47 12.38 -8.93
CA SER A 62 -5.13 13.68 -8.36
C SER A 62 -3.73 14.12 -8.78
N ARG A 63 -2.76 13.21 -8.71
CA ARG A 63 -1.37 13.43 -9.16
C ARG A 63 -1.29 13.86 -10.63
N LYS A 64 -2.06 13.22 -11.52
CA LYS A 64 -2.07 13.59 -12.94
C LYS A 64 -2.55 15.01 -13.20
N TRP A 65 -3.45 15.54 -12.37
CA TRP A 65 -3.95 16.91 -12.49
C TRP A 65 -2.91 17.94 -12.03
N TRP A 66 -2.21 17.66 -10.94
CA TRP A 66 -1.16 18.53 -10.39
C TRP A 66 0.18 18.45 -11.14
N LYS A 67 0.38 17.38 -11.92
CA LYS A 67 1.58 17.18 -12.74
C LYS A 67 1.78 18.35 -13.71
N GLY A 68 2.79 19.17 -13.46
CA GLY A 68 3.14 20.34 -14.27
C GLY A 68 2.61 21.67 -13.74
N ARG A 69 1.76 21.67 -12.69
CA ARG A 69 1.32 22.89 -11.99
C ARG A 69 2.10 23.12 -10.71
N ASP A 70 2.29 22.05 -9.93
CA ASP A 70 3.01 22.09 -8.66
C ASP A 70 3.76 20.77 -8.42
N GLN A 71 5.08 20.86 -8.35
CA GLN A 71 5.96 19.71 -8.18
C GLN A 71 5.97 19.20 -6.73
N GLU A 72 5.76 20.07 -5.74
CA GLU A 72 5.70 19.70 -4.32
C GLU A 72 4.46 18.84 -4.03
N LEU A 73 3.29 19.29 -4.50
CA LEU A 73 2.03 18.53 -4.35
C LEU A 73 2.08 17.19 -5.10
N THR A 74 2.73 17.16 -6.28
CA THR A 74 2.96 15.94 -7.04
C THR A 74 3.88 14.97 -6.28
N ASN A 75 4.94 15.47 -5.65
CA ASN A 75 5.87 14.67 -4.86
C ASN A 75 5.20 14.12 -3.60
N PHE A 76 4.37 14.92 -2.93
CA PHE A 76 3.61 14.50 -1.74
C PHE A 76 2.63 13.35 -2.06
N ALA A 77 1.88 13.48 -3.16
CA ALA A 77 1.02 12.40 -3.67
C ALA A 77 1.84 11.14 -4.01
N THR A 78 3.00 11.32 -4.65
CA THR A 78 3.88 10.21 -5.02
C THR A 78 4.44 9.49 -3.79
N GLY A 79 4.85 10.23 -2.76
CA GLY A 79 5.31 9.68 -1.48
C GLY A 79 4.24 8.84 -0.78
N CYS A 80 2.99 9.33 -0.77
CA CYS A 80 1.87 8.56 -0.24
C CYS A 80 1.61 7.26 -1.02
N MET A 81 1.70 7.29 -2.37
CA MET A 81 1.60 6.07 -3.19
C MET A 81 2.72 5.09 -2.88
N LEU A 82 3.96 5.58 -2.76
CA LEU A 82 5.12 4.76 -2.41
C LEU A 82 4.97 4.13 -1.03
N ALA A 83 4.45 4.86 -0.05
CA ALA A 83 4.18 4.31 1.29
C ALA A 83 3.18 3.14 1.24
N ILE A 84 2.11 3.26 0.45
CA ILE A 84 1.14 2.18 0.24
C ILE A 84 1.80 0.97 -0.44
N ILE A 85 2.59 1.18 -1.50
CA ILE A 85 3.27 0.11 -2.24
C ILE A 85 4.32 -0.59 -1.37
N ALA A 86 5.09 0.17 -0.61
CA ALA A 86 6.07 -0.36 0.33
C ALA A 86 5.37 -1.22 1.40
N TYR A 87 4.27 -0.73 1.95
CA TYR A 87 3.45 -1.49 2.90
C TYR A 87 2.92 -2.80 2.29
N LEU A 88 2.38 -2.76 1.07
CA LEU A 88 1.92 -3.95 0.33
C LEU A 88 3.04 -4.98 0.15
N SER A 89 4.25 -4.51 -0.15
CA SER A 89 5.44 -5.34 -0.34
C SER A 89 5.89 -6.00 0.97
N THR A 90 5.97 -5.24 2.06
CA THR A 90 6.32 -5.75 3.39
C THR A 90 5.27 -6.73 3.93
N SER A 91 3.98 -6.49 3.62
CA SER A 91 2.87 -7.34 4.03
C SER A 91 2.93 -8.76 3.47
N ILE A 92 3.77 -9.03 2.45
CA ILE A 92 4.00 -10.37 1.92
C ILE A 92 4.75 -11.27 2.93
N PHE A 93 5.63 -10.67 3.74
CA PHE A 93 6.56 -11.40 4.61
C PHE A 93 6.15 -11.46 6.08
N LEU A 94 5.24 -10.58 6.54
CA LEU A 94 4.92 -10.44 7.96
C LEU A 94 3.40 -10.36 8.20
N SER A 95 2.81 -11.50 8.58
CA SER A 95 1.37 -11.64 8.82
C SER A 95 0.97 -11.41 10.28
N PHE A 96 -0.24 -10.92 10.49
CA PHE A 96 -1.02 -10.80 11.75
C PHE A 96 -0.88 -9.53 12.59
N ALA A 97 0.28 -8.87 12.69
CA ALA A 97 0.42 -7.68 13.56
C ALA A 97 0.03 -6.33 12.90
N TYR A 98 -0.21 -6.29 11.59
CA TYR A 98 -0.18 -5.03 10.83
C TYR A 98 -1.53 -4.47 10.35
N GLN A 99 -2.65 -5.14 10.61
CA GLN A 99 -3.97 -4.71 10.09
C GLN A 99 -4.29 -3.25 10.44
N ARG A 100 -3.96 -2.79 11.66
CA ARG A 100 -4.18 -1.40 12.08
C ARG A 100 -3.37 -0.39 11.26
N TYR A 101 -2.12 -0.72 10.93
CA TYR A 101 -1.23 0.16 10.16
C TYR A 101 -1.69 0.31 8.70
N CYS A 102 -2.29 -0.74 8.12
CA CYS A 102 -2.91 -0.64 6.80
C CYS A 102 -3.96 0.47 6.74
N TRP A 103 -4.90 0.46 7.69
CA TRP A 103 -5.97 1.46 7.74
C TRP A 103 -5.44 2.87 8.00
N MET A 104 -4.39 3.02 8.82
CA MET A 104 -3.76 4.33 9.04
C MET A 104 -3.14 4.89 7.74
N ILE A 105 -2.41 4.07 6.99
CA ILE A 105 -1.79 4.53 5.72
C ILE A 105 -2.87 4.86 4.69
N ILE A 106 -3.95 4.08 4.62
CA ILE A 106 -5.10 4.37 3.75
C ILE A 106 -5.77 5.69 4.15
N ALA A 107 -5.99 5.92 5.44
CA ALA A 107 -6.58 7.16 5.95
C ALA A 107 -5.71 8.39 5.61
N ILE A 108 -4.39 8.29 5.79
CA ILE A 108 -3.45 9.35 5.41
C ILE A 108 -3.49 9.58 3.89
N GLY A 109 -3.46 8.53 3.08
CA GLY A 109 -3.59 8.66 1.62
C GLY A 109 -4.90 9.33 1.20
N GLY A 110 -6.01 8.95 1.82
CA GLY A 110 -7.32 9.57 1.60
C GLY A 110 -7.36 11.05 2.01
N ALA A 111 -6.79 11.40 3.16
CA ALA A 111 -6.65 12.77 3.62
C ALA A 111 -5.79 13.61 2.65
N THR A 112 -4.70 13.05 2.13
CA THR A 112 -3.87 13.70 1.11
C THR A 112 -4.67 13.99 -0.17
N VAL A 113 -5.51 13.05 -0.63
CA VAL A 113 -6.39 13.30 -1.78
C VAL A 113 -7.39 14.42 -1.50
N GLN A 114 -7.97 14.44 -0.30
CA GLN A 114 -8.90 15.49 0.09
C GLN A 114 -8.22 16.86 0.10
N LEU A 115 -7.02 16.96 0.67
CA LEU A 115 -6.20 18.17 0.67
C LEU A 115 -5.89 18.65 -0.75
N LEU A 116 -5.48 17.73 -1.63
CA LEU A 116 -5.22 18.04 -3.04
C LEU A 116 -6.46 18.52 -3.81
N ASN A 117 -7.64 18.04 -3.44
CA ASN A 117 -8.90 18.49 -4.03
C ASN A 117 -9.31 19.87 -3.50
N MET A 118 -9.11 20.13 -2.20
CA MET A 118 -9.37 21.45 -1.60
C MET A 118 -8.49 22.53 -2.23
N HIS A 119 -7.18 22.30 -2.35
CA HIS A 119 -6.28 23.24 -3.05
C HIS A 119 -6.65 23.44 -4.51
N ARG A 120 -7.20 22.42 -5.16
CA ARG A 120 -7.65 22.54 -6.55
C ARG A 120 -8.86 23.48 -6.64
N GLU A 121 -9.81 23.38 -5.72
CA GLU A 121 -10.98 24.27 -5.64
C GLU A 121 -10.58 25.71 -5.33
N GLU A 122 -9.60 25.92 -4.45
CA GLU A 122 -9.05 27.25 -4.15
C GLU A 122 -8.47 27.92 -5.40
N VAL A 123 -7.61 27.20 -6.14
CA VAL A 123 -7.03 27.70 -7.41
C VAL A 123 -8.13 28.01 -8.43
N GLU A 124 -9.12 27.13 -8.59
CA GLU A 124 -10.23 27.34 -9.53
C GLU A 124 -11.09 28.56 -9.13
N ASN A 125 -11.36 28.74 -7.85
CA ASN A 125 -12.12 29.87 -7.32
C ASN A 125 -11.37 31.20 -7.50
N GLU A 126 -10.06 31.23 -7.28
CA GLU A 126 -9.24 32.41 -7.53
C GLU A 126 -9.25 32.81 -9.00
N GLU A 127 -9.09 31.84 -9.91
CA GLU A 127 -9.17 32.07 -11.36
C GLU A 127 -10.54 32.61 -11.78
N LEU A 128 -11.62 32.07 -11.23
CA LEU A 128 -12.98 32.57 -11.45
C LEU A 128 -13.19 33.98 -10.90
N GLN A 129 -12.60 34.30 -9.74
CA GLN A 129 -12.66 35.64 -9.16
C GLN A 129 -11.89 36.66 -10.00
N LYS A 130 -10.71 36.31 -10.51
CA LYS A 130 -9.93 37.15 -11.45
C LYS A 130 -10.72 37.42 -12.72
N ALA A 131 -11.31 36.38 -13.31
CA ALA A 131 -12.17 36.51 -14.48
C ALA A 131 -13.39 37.42 -14.23
N ARG A 132 -14.04 37.32 -13.06
CA ARG A 132 -15.14 38.22 -12.66
C ARG A 132 -14.68 39.66 -12.44
N ARG A 133 -13.45 39.89 -12.00
CA ARG A 133 -12.85 41.22 -11.80
C ARG A 133 -12.50 41.91 -13.13
N GLY A 134 -12.59 41.21 -14.27
CA GLY A 134 -12.17 41.74 -15.56
C GLY A 134 -10.66 41.84 -15.71
N GLU A 135 -9.91 41.23 -14.79
CA GLU A 135 -8.47 41.07 -14.90
C GLU A 135 -8.23 39.91 -15.88
N ASN A 136 -7.50 40.15 -16.98
CA ASN A 136 -7.26 39.12 -17.99
C ASN A 136 -6.74 37.86 -17.30
N PRO A 137 -7.42 36.69 -17.41
CA PRO A 137 -6.94 35.46 -16.79
C PRO A 137 -5.54 35.23 -17.33
N GLY A 138 -4.55 35.38 -16.44
CA GLY A 138 -3.15 35.19 -16.80
C GLY A 138 -3.06 33.85 -17.52
N MET A 139 -2.42 33.86 -18.69
CA MET A 139 -2.19 32.65 -19.46
C MET A 139 -1.72 31.51 -18.54
N PRO A 140 -2.07 30.25 -18.88
CA PRO A 140 -1.63 29.10 -18.10
C PRO A 140 -0.14 29.25 -17.85
N VAL A 141 0.26 29.14 -16.57
CA VAL A 141 1.65 29.25 -16.13
C VAL A 141 2.49 28.39 -17.07
N GLU A 142 3.14 29.06 -18.02
CA GLU A 142 4.07 28.42 -18.93
C GLU A 142 5.20 27.91 -18.03
N PRO A 143 5.61 26.64 -18.14
CA PRO A 143 6.69 26.10 -17.32
C PRO A 143 8.03 26.66 -17.83
N GLU A 144 8.24 27.97 -17.68
CA GLU A 144 9.53 28.58 -17.95
C GLU A 144 10.37 28.62 -16.66
N MET A 145 11.45 27.82 -16.72
CA MET A 145 12.79 28.30 -16.32
C MET A 145 13.11 28.41 -14.82
N VAL A 146 12.81 27.39 -14.02
CA VAL A 146 13.60 27.12 -12.78
C VAL A 146 14.83 26.30 -13.17
N GLY A 147 15.85 26.98 -13.70
CA GLY A 147 17.04 26.28 -14.18
C GLY A 147 18.18 27.14 -14.71
N GLN A 148 18.35 28.39 -14.24
CA GLN A 148 19.62 29.10 -14.34
C GLN A 148 19.75 30.10 -13.18
N ARG A 149 20.43 29.68 -12.12
CA ARG A 149 21.40 30.49 -11.35
C ARG A 149 22.43 29.56 -10.72
#